data_AF-A0ABD1BEK3-F1
#
_entry.id   AF-A0ABD1BEK3-F1
#
_cell.length_a   1.000
_cell.length_b   1.000
_cell.length_c   1.000
_cell.angle_alpha   90.00
_cell.angle_beta   90.00
_cell.angle_gamma   90.00
#
_symmetry.space_group_name_H-M   'P 1'
#
loop_
_entity.id
_entity.type
_entity.pdbx_description
1 polymer ?
#
loop_
_entity_poly.entity_id
_entity_poly.type
_entity_poly.pdbx_seq_one_letter_code
_entity_poly.pdbx_strand_id
1 'polypeptide(L)'
;MPISELVAGAALGFALQVLLEAIKKAKDRSLTTKCILDRLEATILSITPLVARIDKLSEELEDSPKKVIENLKFLLEKAVALVVAYAELRRRNLLKKFRYKRRIKELEASLRWMVDVDVQVNQWSNINEIMAKMSEMNTKLDEITRPPTDCTCFKSSQFLSSQTGNQSIVETDRSLEENVECLSDGAKPKIDIHIRWTSRKQSKDREIRFVVK
;
A
#
# COMPACT_ATOMS: atom_id res chain seq x y z
N MET A 1 -24.73 -25.43 -17.70
CA MET A 1 -24.29 -24.13 -17.14
C MET A 1 -22.87 -24.27 -16.65
N PRO A 2 -21.88 -23.51 -17.18
CA PRO A 2 -20.54 -23.56 -16.62
C PRO A 2 -20.51 -22.75 -15.30
N ILE A 3 -19.81 -23.29 -14.31
CA ILE A 3 -19.64 -22.74 -12.95
C ILE A 3 -18.52 -21.68 -12.92
N SER A 4 -18.03 -21.23 -14.09
CA SER A 4 -16.76 -20.51 -14.23
C SER A 4 -16.80 -19.01 -13.94
N GLU A 5 -17.97 -18.43 -13.66
CA GLU A 5 -18.09 -17.01 -13.34
C GLU A 5 -18.60 -16.85 -11.91
N LEU A 6 -17.80 -17.34 -10.97
CA LEU A 6 -17.93 -16.88 -9.59
C LEU A 6 -17.57 -15.39 -9.61
N VAL A 7 -18.61 -14.55 -9.58
CA VAL A 7 -18.48 -13.08 -9.57
C VAL A 7 -17.40 -12.71 -8.55
N ALA A 8 -16.33 -12.05 -9.00
CA ALA A 8 -15.09 -11.93 -8.24
C ALA A 8 -15.30 -11.32 -6.84
N GLY A 9 -16.24 -10.39 -6.72
CA GLY A 9 -16.69 -9.79 -5.47
C GLY A 9 -17.47 -10.74 -4.56
N ALA A 10 -18.21 -11.72 -5.09
CA ALA A 10 -18.83 -12.78 -4.27
C ALA A 10 -17.76 -13.67 -3.61
N ALA A 11 -16.73 -14.07 -4.36
CA ALA A 11 -15.61 -14.86 -3.83
C ALA A 11 -14.84 -14.08 -2.74
N LEU A 12 -14.54 -12.82 -3.02
CA LEU A 12 -13.87 -11.92 -2.08
C LEU A 12 -14.74 -11.68 -0.84
N GLY A 13 -16.05 -11.46 -1.01
CA GLY A 13 -17.01 -11.25 0.07
C GLY A 13 -17.07 -12.44 1.02
N PHE A 14 -17.08 -13.65 0.47
CA PHE A 14 -16.98 -14.88 1.26
C PHE A 14 -15.66 -14.95 2.04
N ALA A 15 -14.52 -14.65 1.41
CA ALA A 15 -13.22 -14.62 2.08
C ALA A 15 -13.17 -13.60 3.23
N LEU A 16 -13.75 -12.40 3.05
CA LEU A 16 -13.87 -11.40 4.12
C LEU A 16 -14.70 -11.93 5.30
N GLN A 17 -15.83 -12.60 5.02
CA GLN A 17 -16.69 -13.16 6.06
C GLN A 17 -15.96 -14.25 6.88
N VAL A 18 -15.31 -15.21 6.20
CA VAL A 18 -14.51 -16.26 6.85
C VAL A 18 -13.40 -15.65 7.70
N LEU A 19 -12.74 -14.60 7.20
CA LEU A 19 -11.67 -13.92 7.93
C LEU A 19 -12.18 -13.22 9.18
N LEU A 20 -13.32 -12.51 9.12
CA LEU A 20 -13.93 -11.86 10.28
C LEU A 20 -14.27 -12.87 11.39
N GLU A 21 -14.83 -14.02 11.01
CA GLU A 21 -15.13 -15.09 11.97
C GLU A 21 -13.85 -15.67 12.60
N ALA A 22 -12.82 -15.91 11.78
CA ALA A 22 -11.52 -16.39 12.25
C ALA A 22 -10.85 -15.39 13.21
N ILE A 23 -10.95 -14.09 12.92
CA ILE A 23 -10.44 -13.02 13.78
C ILE A 23 -11.14 -13.03 15.13
N LYS A 24 -12.48 -13.11 15.16
CA LYS A 24 -13.26 -13.20 16.39
C LYS A 24 -12.80 -14.37 17.26
N LYS A 25 -12.70 -15.56 16.67
CA LYS A 25 -12.20 -16.77 17.35
C LYS A 25 -10.75 -16.61 17.84
N ALA A 26 -9.89 -15.95 17.06
CA ALA A 26 -8.49 -15.72 17.43
C ALA A 26 -8.35 -14.76 18.63
N LYS A 27 -9.19 -13.72 18.71
CA LYS A 27 -9.21 -12.76 19.83
C LYS A 27 -9.53 -13.45 21.16
N ASP A 28 -10.51 -14.35 21.16
CA ASP A 28 -10.92 -15.12 22.35
C ASP A 28 -9.80 -16.03 22.89
N ARG A 29 -8.83 -16.38 22.03
CA ARG A 29 -7.74 -17.31 22.37
C ARG A 29 -6.49 -16.62 22.90
N SER A 30 -6.36 -15.30 22.76
CA SER A 30 -5.13 -14.58 23.14
C SER A 30 -5.32 -13.06 23.24
N LEU A 31 -5.20 -12.55 24.46
CA LEU A 31 -5.24 -11.11 24.73
C LEU A 31 -4.04 -10.35 24.14
N THR A 32 -2.86 -10.99 24.06
CA THR A 32 -1.63 -10.33 23.58
C THR A 32 -1.59 -10.07 22.07
N THR A 33 -2.51 -10.70 21.33
CA THR A 33 -2.73 -10.49 19.89
C THR A 33 -4.01 -9.72 19.61
N LYS A 34 -4.82 -9.40 20.62
CA LYS A 34 -6.10 -8.72 20.45
C LYS A 34 -5.95 -7.42 19.68
N CYS A 35 -5.02 -6.55 20.09
CA CYS A 35 -4.73 -5.28 19.43
C CYS A 35 -4.37 -5.42 17.93
N ILE A 36 -3.55 -6.42 17.54
CA ILE A 36 -3.22 -6.59 16.11
C ILE A 36 -4.39 -7.17 15.31
N LEU A 37 -5.20 -8.03 15.95
CA LEU A 37 -6.40 -8.60 15.34
C LEU A 37 -7.53 -7.57 15.23
N ASP A 38 -7.66 -6.63 16.18
CA ASP A 38 -8.58 -5.49 16.11
C ASP A 38 -8.21 -4.58 14.95
N ARG A 39 -6.91 -4.30 14.76
CA ARG A 39 -6.43 -3.54 13.60
C ARG A 39 -6.72 -4.24 12.28
N LEU A 40 -6.42 -5.54 12.20
CA LEU A 40 -6.73 -6.31 10.99
C LEU A 40 -8.23 -6.29 10.69
N GLU A 41 -9.09 -6.47 11.70
CA GLU A 41 -10.54 -6.36 11.54
C GLU A 41 -10.97 -5.00 10.98
N ALA A 42 -10.44 -3.90 11.52
CA ALA A 42 -10.72 -2.56 11.03
C ALA A 42 -10.33 -2.39 9.55
N THR A 43 -9.15 -2.87 9.15
CA THR A 43 -8.70 -2.86 7.74
C THR A 43 -9.61 -3.70 6.85
N ILE A 44 -10.08 -4.85 7.33
CA ILE A 44 -11.01 -5.71 6.57
C ILE A 44 -12.38 -5.04 6.40
N LEU A 45 -12.89 -4.37 7.44
CA LEU A 45 -14.12 -3.60 7.36
C LEU A 45 -14.01 -2.42 6.39
N SER A 46 -12.84 -1.75 6.31
CA SER A 46 -12.63 -0.68 5.32
C SER A 46 -12.53 -1.18 3.88
N ILE A 47 -12.10 -2.43 3.67
CA ILE A 47 -12.03 -3.06 2.33
C ILE A 47 -13.41 -3.55 1.85
N THR A 48 -14.29 -3.93 2.78
CA THR A 48 -15.63 -4.47 2.47
C THR A 48 -16.42 -3.63 1.44
N PRO A 49 -16.54 -2.29 1.56
CA PRO A 49 -17.24 -1.48 0.56
C PRO A 49 -16.54 -1.44 -0.81
N LEU A 50 -15.23 -1.67 -0.88
CA LEU A 50 -14.52 -1.78 -2.16
C LEU A 50 -14.89 -3.09 -2.87
N VAL A 51 -14.96 -4.19 -2.13
CA VAL A 51 -15.34 -5.50 -2.68
C VAL A 51 -16.75 -5.48 -3.26
N ALA A 52 -17.71 -4.82 -2.59
CA ALA A 52 -19.06 -4.67 -3.10
C ALA A 52 -19.16 -3.86 -4.42
N ARG A 53 -18.12 -3.10 -4.77
CA ARG A 53 -18.04 -2.35 -6.04
C ARG A 53 -17.38 -3.16 -7.16
N ILE A 54 -16.59 -4.19 -6.84
CA ILE A 54 -15.86 -4.99 -7.83
C ILE A 54 -16.82 -5.65 -8.82
N ASP A 55 -17.94 -6.19 -8.35
CA ASP A 55 -18.91 -6.88 -9.22
C ASP A 55 -19.59 -5.92 -10.22
N LYS A 56 -19.79 -4.66 -9.83
CA LYS A 56 -20.37 -3.62 -10.71
C LYS A 56 -19.38 -3.09 -11.74
N LEU A 57 -18.10 -3.21 -11.42
CA LEU A 57 -16.98 -2.67 -12.18
C LEU A 57 -16.40 -3.72 -13.14
N SER A 58 -16.59 -5.01 -12.85
CA SER A 58 -16.04 -6.12 -13.65
C SER A 58 -16.54 -6.19 -15.09
N GLU A 59 -17.67 -5.58 -15.44
CA GLU A 59 -18.18 -5.57 -16.82
C GLU A 59 -17.53 -4.50 -17.71
N GLU A 60 -16.89 -3.48 -17.14
CA GLU A 60 -16.43 -2.27 -17.87
C GLU A 60 -14.91 -2.07 -17.89
N LEU A 61 -14.12 -2.97 -17.32
CA LEU A 61 -12.75 -2.65 -16.90
C LEU A 61 -11.64 -3.40 -17.68
N GLU A 62 -10.68 -2.60 -18.16
CA GLU A 62 -9.37 -2.92 -18.76
C GLU A 62 -8.48 -3.81 -17.85
N ASP A 63 -7.26 -4.14 -18.26
CA ASP A 63 -6.41 -5.14 -17.56
C ASP A 63 -5.81 -4.70 -16.21
N SER A 64 -5.58 -3.40 -15.99
CA SER A 64 -5.03 -2.84 -14.72
C SER A 64 -5.81 -3.19 -13.44
N PRO A 65 -7.13 -2.95 -13.34
CA PRO A 65 -7.96 -3.28 -12.18
C PRO A 65 -8.00 -4.78 -11.86
N LYS A 66 -7.85 -5.66 -12.87
CA LYS A 66 -7.84 -7.12 -12.67
C LYS A 66 -6.68 -7.54 -11.78
N LYS A 67 -5.48 -6.99 -12.01
CA LYS A 67 -4.29 -7.29 -11.21
C LYS A 67 -4.44 -6.87 -9.74
N VAL A 68 -5.09 -5.73 -9.47
CA VAL A 68 -5.36 -5.29 -8.09
C VAL A 68 -6.35 -6.22 -7.39
N ILE A 69 -7.38 -6.66 -8.11
CA ILE A 69 -8.37 -7.62 -7.60
C ILE A 69 -7.72 -8.97 -7.27
N GLU A 70 -6.84 -9.47 -8.14
CA GLU A 70 -6.08 -10.71 -7.91
C GLU A 70 -5.15 -10.61 -6.70
N ASN A 71 -4.43 -9.49 -6.58
CA ASN A 71 -3.56 -9.23 -5.41
C ASN A 71 -4.37 -9.17 -4.11
N LEU A 72 -5.53 -8.50 -4.12
CA LEU A 72 -6.45 -8.46 -2.98
C LEU A 72 -6.91 -9.86 -2.60
N LYS A 73 -7.34 -10.67 -3.59
CA LYS A 73 -7.74 -12.06 -3.38
C LYS A 73 -6.63 -12.85 -2.69
N PHE A 74 -5.41 -12.80 -3.23
CA PHE A 74 -4.26 -13.50 -2.66
C PHE A 74 -3.96 -13.09 -1.21
N LEU A 75 -4.00 -11.78 -0.91
CA LEU A 75 -3.78 -11.28 0.44
C LEU A 75 -4.86 -11.73 1.43
N LEU A 76 -6.13 -11.75 1.01
CA LEU A 76 -7.24 -12.22 1.84
C LEU A 76 -7.16 -13.72 2.12
N GLU A 77 -6.86 -14.55 1.12
CA GLU A 77 -6.67 -15.99 1.31
C GLU A 77 -5.52 -16.27 2.29
N LYS A 78 -4.41 -15.56 2.16
CA LYS A 78 -3.28 -15.64 3.09
C LYS A 78 -3.66 -15.19 4.50
N ALA A 79 -4.52 -14.18 4.63
CA ALA A 79 -5.03 -13.71 5.91
C ALA A 79 -5.89 -14.78 6.60
N VAL A 80 -6.81 -15.37 5.86
CA VAL A 80 -7.65 -16.48 6.34
C VAL A 80 -6.77 -17.61 6.85
N ALA A 81 -5.82 -18.08 6.03
CA ALA A 81 -4.94 -19.18 6.41
C ALA A 81 -4.13 -18.89 7.68
N LEU A 82 -3.57 -17.69 7.81
CA LEU A 82 -2.77 -17.29 8.98
C LEU A 82 -3.61 -17.16 10.25
N VAL A 83 -4.79 -16.54 10.17
CA VAL A 83 -5.63 -16.28 11.34
C VAL A 83 -6.31 -17.56 11.82
N VAL A 84 -6.78 -18.42 10.90
CA VAL A 84 -7.33 -19.74 11.24
C VAL A 84 -6.27 -20.60 11.93
N ALA A 85 -5.08 -20.73 11.32
CA ALA A 85 -3.98 -21.49 11.92
C ALA A 85 -3.57 -20.94 13.29
N TYR A 86 -3.60 -19.61 13.47
CA TYR A 86 -3.35 -18.98 14.77
C TYR A 86 -4.42 -19.35 15.81
N ALA A 87 -5.70 -19.29 15.44
CA ALA A 87 -6.82 -19.58 16.32
C ALA A 87 -6.82 -21.03 16.83
N GLU A 88 -6.28 -21.95 16.04
CA GLU A 88 -6.15 -23.38 16.37
C GLU A 88 -4.95 -23.69 17.28
N LEU A 89 -4.00 -22.76 17.45
CA LEU A 89 -2.84 -22.99 18.31
C LEU A 89 -3.23 -23.17 19.77
N ARG A 90 -2.77 -24.29 20.36
CA ARG A 90 -2.85 -24.54 21.80
C ARG A 90 -2.26 -23.37 22.60
N ARG A 91 -2.89 -23.02 23.72
CA ARG A 91 -2.50 -21.85 24.57
C ARG A 91 -1.02 -21.83 24.96
N ARG A 92 -0.39 -23.00 25.15
CA ARG A 92 1.02 -23.13 25.56
C ARG A 92 2.05 -22.91 24.43
N ASN A 93 1.64 -22.84 23.17
CA ASN A 93 2.54 -22.72 22.01
C ASN A 93 3.05 -21.27 21.80
N LEU A 94 3.68 -20.67 22.82
CA LEU A 94 4.04 -19.24 22.84
C LEU A 94 4.97 -18.83 21.69
N LEU A 95 6.00 -19.62 21.37
CA LEU A 95 6.94 -19.30 20.29
C LEU A 95 6.25 -19.28 18.91
N LYS A 96 5.40 -20.27 18.63
CA LYS A 96 4.61 -20.29 17.40
C LYS A 96 3.67 -19.08 17.38
N LYS A 97 2.97 -18.79 18.48
CA LYS A 97 2.08 -17.62 18.59
C LYS A 97 2.80 -16.31 18.31
N PHE A 98 4.04 -16.14 18.80
CA PHE A 98 4.86 -14.96 18.51
C PHE A 98 5.17 -14.84 17.01
N ARG A 99 5.56 -15.94 16.35
CA ARG A 99 5.82 -15.96 14.90
C ARG A 99 4.57 -15.61 14.10
N TYR A 100 3.41 -16.17 14.45
CA TYR A 100 2.14 -15.83 13.80
C TYR A 100 1.74 -14.38 14.03
N LYS A 101 1.92 -13.85 15.25
CA LYS A 101 1.66 -12.43 15.55
C LYS A 101 2.46 -11.52 14.61
N ARG A 102 3.75 -11.82 14.39
CA ARG A 102 4.59 -11.07 13.45
C ARG A 102 4.05 -11.16 12.02
N ARG A 103 3.71 -12.37 11.54
CA ARG A 103 3.15 -12.57 10.19
C ARG A 103 1.81 -11.86 9.98
N ILE A 104 0.93 -11.88 10.98
CA ILE A 104 -0.35 -11.16 10.95
C ILE A 104 -0.12 -9.65 10.87
N LYS A 105 0.88 -9.13 11.59
CA LYS A 105 1.26 -7.72 11.52
C LYS A 105 1.81 -7.33 10.15
N GLU A 106 2.70 -8.14 9.58
CA GLU A 106 3.24 -7.91 8.24
C GLU A 106 2.12 -7.93 7.19
N LEU A 107 1.16 -8.85 7.33
CA LEU A 107 0.03 -8.94 6.42
C LEU A 107 -0.95 -7.76 6.53
N GLU A 108 -1.27 -7.32 7.75
CA GLU A 108 -2.10 -6.13 7.98
C GLU A 108 -1.46 -4.89 7.33
N ALA A 109 -0.14 -4.76 7.42
CA ALA A 109 0.59 -3.70 6.74
C ALA A 109 0.50 -3.82 5.20
N SER A 110 0.61 -5.02 4.63
CA SER A 110 0.44 -5.24 3.19
C SER A 110 -0.97 -4.89 2.70
N LEU A 111 -2.00 -5.33 3.43
CA LEU A 111 -3.40 -5.00 3.10
C LEU A 111 -3.63 -3.50 3.16
N ARG A 112 -3.12 -2.84 4.19
CA ARG A 112 -3.25 -1.40 4.35
C ARG A 112 -2.52 -0.63 3.25
N TRP A 113 -1.30 -1.04 2.91
CA TRP A 113 -0.54 -0.43 1.81
C TRP A 113 -1.29 -0.55 0.47
N MET A 114 -1.89 -1.71 0.19
CA MET A 114 -2.68 -1.88 -1.04
C MET A 114 -3.93 -0.98 -1.05
N VAL A 115 -4.62 -0.83 0.08
CA VAL A 115 -5.78 0.08 0.18
C VAL A 115 -5.37 1.55 0.07
N ASP A 116 -4.29 1.93 0.76
CA ASP A 116 -3.85 3.33 0.86
C ASP A 116 -3.08 3.78 -0.39
N VAL A 117 -2.34 2.89 -1.06
CA VAL A 117 -1.44 3.25 -2.17
C VAL A 117 -1.94 2.70 -3.50
N ASP A 118 -2.16 1.39 -3.64
CA ASP A 118 -2.51 0.82 -4.96
C ASP A 118 -3.87 1.33 -5.47
N VAL A 119 -4.88 1.40 -4.59
CA VAL A 119 -6.20 1.90 -5.00
C VAL A 119 -6.14 3.38 -5.38
N GLN A 120 -5.36 4.19 -4.66
CA GLN A 120 -5.20 5.62 -4.97
C GLN A 120 -4.41 5.85 -6.26
N VAL A 121 -3.34 5.09 -6.47
CA VAL A 121 -2.53 5.15 -7.71
C VAL A 121 -3.37 4.75 -8.92
N ASN A 122 -4.18 3.69 -8.82
CA ASN A 122 -5.10 3.32 -9.90
C ASN A 122 -6.19 4.39 -10.14
N GLN A 123 -6.74 5.00 -9.10
CA GLN A 123 -7.68 6.12 -9.26
C GLN A 123 -7.02 7.32 -9.97
N TRP A 124 -5.77 7.64 -9.60
CA TRP A 124 -4.99 8.70 -10.22
C TRP A 124 -4.69 8.43 -11.70
N SER A 125 -4.30 7.20 -12.04
CA SER A 125 -4.09 6.78 -13.43
C SER A 125 -5.35 6.94 -14.28
N ASN A 126 -6.51 6.52 -13.77
CA ASN A 126 -7.78 6.67 -14.47
C ASN A 126 -8.17 8.15 -14.66
N ILE A 127 -7.93 9.01 -13.66
CA ILE A 127 -8.17 10.46 -13.76
C ILE A 127 -7.27 11.09 -14.83
N ASN A 128 -5.99 10.72 -14.88
CA ASN A 128 -5.07 11.22 -15.90
C ASN A 128 -5.44 10.75 -17.30
N GLU A 129 -5.90 9.51 -17.46
CA GLU A 129 -6.39 9.01 -18.75
C GLU A 129 -7.62 9.79 -19.23
N ILE A 130 -8.58 10.04 -18.33
CA ILE A 130 -9.75 10.87 -18.63
C ILE A 130 -9.32 12.29 -19.03
N MET A 131 -8.37 12.88 -18.30
CA MET A 131 -7.86 14.22 -18.58
C MET A 131 -7.14 14.29 -19.94
N ALA A 132 -6.39 13.26 -20.31
CA ALA A 132 -5.75 13.15 -21.61
C ALA A 132 -6.77 13.06 -22.75
N LYS A 133 -7.79 12.19 -22.61
CA LYS A 133 -8.89 12.08 -23.58
C LYS A 133 -9.68 13.39 -23.71
N MET A 134 -9.92 14.10 -22.60
CA MET A 134 -10.60 15.39 -22.63
C MET A 134 -9.76 16.46 -23.33
N SER A 135 -8.45 16.46 -23.12
CA SER A 135 -7.52 17.37 -23.80
C SER A 135 -7.47 17.12 -25.31
N GLU A 136 -7.44 15.85 -25.74
CA GLU A 136 -7.54 15.47 -27.16
C GLU A 136 -8.88 15.88 -27.79
N MET A 137 -9.97 15.79 -27.02
CA MET A 137 -11.29 16.21 -27.49
C MET A 137 -11.36 17.73 -27.67
N ASN A 138 -10.79 18.48 -26.72
CA ASN A 138 -10.72 19.95 -26.80
C ASN A 138 -9.88 20.41 -27.99
N THR A 139 -8.75 19.77 -28.30
CA THR A 139 -7.94 20.14 -29.48
C THR A 139 -8.65 19.88 -30.80
N LYS A 140 -9.38 18.75 -30.91
CA LYS A 140 -10.21 18.46 -32.09
C LYS A 140 -11.37 19.46 -32.23
N LEU A 141 -11.96 19.88 -31.13
CA LEU A 141 -13.03 20.88 -31.12
C LEU A 141 -12.50 22.26 -31.55
N ASP A 142 -11.32 22.66 -31.08
CA ASP A 142 -10.65 23.88 -31.52
C ASP A 142 -10.33 23.85 -33.02
N GLU A 143 -9.96 22.69 -33.56
CA GLU A 143 -9.67 22.51 -34.98
C GLU A 143 -10.91 22.66 -35.88
N ILE A 144 -12.08 22.24 -35.40
CA ILE A 144 -13.38 22.42 -36.08
C ILE A 144 -13.91 23.85 -35.93
N THR A 145 -13.64 24.50 -34.80
CA THR A 145 -14.12 25.86 -34.49
C THR A 145 -13.23 26.95 -35.08
N ARG A 146 -12.07 26.58 -35.66
CA ARG A 146 -11.21 27.51 -36.39
C ARG A 146 -11.99 28.13 -37.55
N PRO A 147 -12.05 29.48 -37.63
CA PRO A 147 -12.67 30.13 -38.77
C PRO A 147 -11.96 29.68 -40.07
N PRO A 148 -12.69 29.56 -41.19
CA PRO A 148 -12.09 29.22 -42.47
C PRO A 148 -10.93 30.17 -42.72
N THR A 149 -9.75 29.62 -42.97
CA THR A 149 -8.62 30.43 -43.42
C THR A 149 -9.03 31.02 -44.76
N ASP A 150 -9.47 32.27 -44.73
CA ASP A 150 -9.94 32.98 -45.91
C ASP A 150 -8.89 32.90 -47.01
N CYS A 151 -9.38 32.56 -48.19
CA CYS A 151 -8.60 32.36 -49.40
C CYS A 151 -7.63 33.53 -49.64
N THR A 152 -6.40 33.18 -49.96
CA THR A 152 -5.34 34.10 -50.34
C THR A 152 -5.78 35.01 -51.48
N CYS A 153 -5.85 36.32 -51.24
CA CYS A 153 -5.74 37.31 -52.31
C CYS A 153 -4.68 38.38 -51.95
N PHE A 154 -3.51 38.21 -52.58
CA PHE A 154 -2.44 39.16 -52.91
C PHE A 154 -2.66 40.67 -52.58
N LYS A 155 -1.81 41.30 -51.74
CA LYS A 155 -0.53 41.99 -52.09
C LYS A 155 0.03 42.86 -50.95
N SER A 156 1.31 42.66 -50.70
CA SER A 156 2.41 43.62 -50.41
C SER A 156 2.41 44.57 -49.19
N SER A 157 3.40 44.29 -48.33
CA SER A 157 4.41 45.21 -47.75
C SER A 157 3.99 46.37 -46.83
N GLN A 158 4.31 46.29 -45.52
CA GLN A 158 5.28 47.22 -44.89
C GLN A 158 5.58 46.91 -43.38
N PHE A 159 6.86 46.61 -43.10
CA PHE A 159 7.73 47.14 -42.03
C PHE A 159 7.44 46.98 -40.50
N LEU A 160 8.53 46.58 -39.83
CA LEU A 160 9.03 46.92 -38.47
C LEU A 160 8.65 46.05 -37.25
N SER A 161 9.61 45.16 -36.91
CA SER A 161 10.34 45.07 -35.63
C SER A 161 9.64 45.51 -34.32
N SER A 162 9.56 44.58 -33.37
CA SER A 162 10.12 44.82 -32.02
C SER A 162 10.41 43.50 -31.29
N GLN A 163 11.64 43.41 -30.77
CA GLN A 163 12.08 42.46 -29.75
C GLN A 163 11.24 42.60 -28.47
N THR A 164 11.22 41.56 -27.64
CA THR A 164 11.41 41.53 -26.16
C THR A 164 10.91 40.14 -25.71
N GLY A 165 11.57 39.30 -24.94
CA GLY A 165 12.85 39.30 -24.25
C GLY A 165 12.92 37.94 -23.52
N ASN A 166 14.05 37.24 -23.60
CA ASN A 166 14.27 35.98 -22.90
C ASN A 166 14.53 36.25 -21.42
N GLN A 167 13.96 35.45 -20.52
CA GLN A 167 14.45 35.34 -19.15
C GLN A 167 14.82 33.88 -18.85
N SER A 168 16.14 33.69 -18.80
CA SER A 168 16.87 32.61 -18.17
C SER A 168 16.72 32.75 -16.65
N ILE A 169 16.41 31.64 -15.96
CA ILE A 169 16.58 31.54 -14.52
C ILE A 169 17.81 30.65 -14.28
N VAL A 170 18.83 31.31 -13.77
CA VAL A 170 20.13 30.81 -13.36
C VAL A 170 20.00 30.08 -12.02
N GLU A 171 20.54 28.86 -11.97
CA GLU A 171 20.90 28.15 -10.74
C GLU A 171 21.95 28.97 -9.97
N THR A 172 21.75 29.15 -8.67
CA THR A 172 22.81 29.62 -7.77
C THR A 172 22.94 28.66 -6.61
N ASP A 173 24.09 28.01 -6.64
CA ASP A 173 24.70 27.18 -5.63
C ASP A 173 24.98 27.99 -4.35
N ARG A 174 24.72 27.41 -3.18
CA ARG A 174 25.34 27.85 -1.94
C ARG A 174 25.45 26.67 -0.98
N SER A 175 26.64 26.08 -1.01
CA SER A 175 27.19 25.18 -0.01
C SER A 175 27.12 25.78 1.40
N LEU A 176 26.88 24.90 2.38
CA LEU A 176 27.28 25.10 3.77
C LEU A 176 27.79 23.76 4.27
N GLU A 177 29.11 23.63 4.21
CA GLU A 177 29.86 22.58 4.88
C GLU A 177 29.69 22.74 6.39
N GLU A 178 29.24 21.69 7.08
CA GLU A 178 29.49 21.54 8.50
C GLU A 178 30.26 20.23 8.71
N ASN A 179 31.54 20.42 8.99
CA ASN A 179 32.49 19.39 9.38
C ASN A 179 32.05 18.78 10.73
N VAL A 180 31.74 17.48 10.72
CA VAL A 180 31.83 16.65 11.93
C VAL A 180 32.75 15.48 11.62
N GLU A 181 34.03 15.76 11.74
CA GLU A 181 35.07 14.76 11.84
C GLU A 181 34.99 14.17 13.26
N CYS A 182 34.55 12.92 13.37
CA CYS A 182 34.67 12.14 14.60
C CYS A 182 35.29 10.79 14.24
N LEU A 183 36.57 10.64 14.61
CA LEU A 183 37.33 9.40 14.56
C LEU A 183 36.46 8.24 15.09
N SER A 184 36.08 7.31 14.21
CA SER A 184 35.67 5.98 14.63
C SER A 184 36.89 5.08 14.60
N ASP A 185 37.50 4.96 15.78
CA ASP A 185 38.43 3.88 16.11
C ASP A 185 37.77 2.53 15.78
N GLY A 186 38.56 1.62 15.19
CA GLY A 186 38.12 0.38 14.55
C GLY A 186 37.65 -0.71 15.52
N ALA A 187 36.70 -0.40 16.40
CA ALA A 187 36.10 -1.35 17.32
C ALA A 187 34.85 -1.98 16.69
N LYS A 188 34.90 -3.29 16.44
CA LYS A 188 33.71 -4.09 16.06
C LYS A 188 32.62 -3.90 17.12
N PRO A 189 31.35 -3.60 16.75
CA PRO A 189 30.30 -3.39 17.71
C PRO A 189 29.99 -4.69 18.44
N LYS A 190 30.32 -4.73 19.74
CA LYS A 190 30.06 -5.88 20.61
C LYS A 190 28.72 -5.66 21.31
N ILE A 191 27.75 -6.51 21.03
CA ILE A 191 26.42 -6.42 21.66
C ILE A 191 26.43 -7.29 22.92
N ASP A 192 26.21 -6.67 24.09
CA ASP A 192 26.06 -7.35 25.37
C ASP A 192 24.58 -7.35 25.78
N ILE A 193 23.98 -8.54 25.91
CA ILE A 193 22.59 -8.72 26.32
C ILE A 193 22.56 -9.37 27.69
N HIS A 194 21.97 -8.66 28.64
CA HIS A 194 21.85 -9.07 30.03
C HIS A 194 20.39 -9.35 30.40
N ILE A 195 20.10 -10.57 30.85
CA ILE A 195 18.75 -10.97 31.28
C ILE A 195 18.84 -11.48 32.72
N ARG A 196 18.22 -10.73 33.65
CA ARG A 196 18.09 -11.11 35.06
C ARG A 196 16.62 -11.33 35.42
N TRP A 197 16.32 -12.40 36.15
CA TRP A 197 14.99 -12.63 36.70
C TRP A 197 15.04 -13.40 38.00
N THR A 198 14.01 -13.22 38.82
CA THR A 198 13.90 -13.83 40.15
C THR A 198 12.76 -14.85 40.15
N SER A 199 13.02 -16.05 40.66
CA SER A 199 12.00 -17.10 40.74
C SER A 199 11.31 -17.05 42.11
N ARG A 200 9.98 -16.83 42.12
CA ARG A 200 9.17 -16.84 43.35
C ARG A 200 9.29 -18.14 44.15
N LYS A 201 9.67 -19.24 43.51
CA LYS A 201 9.71 -20.57 44.14
C LYS A 201 11.04 -20.90 44.82
N GLN A 202 12.10 -20.14 44.57
CA GLN A 202 13.45 -20.45 45.07
C GLN A 202 14.22 -19.25 45.63
N SER A 203 13.64 -18.04 45.70
CA SER A 203 14.30 -16.80 46.15
C SER A 203 15.73 -16.62 45.64
N LYS A 204 15.99 -17.12 44.43
CA LYS A 204 17.31 -17.12 43.80
C LYS A 204 17.20 -16.29 42.53
N ASP A 205 18.05 -15.28 42.46
CA ASP A 205 18.25 -14.48 41.27
C ASP A 205 19.00 -15.32 40.25
N ARG A 206 18.46 -15.38 39.04
CA ARG A 206 19.08 -16.03 37.90
C ARG A 206 19.46 -14.96 36.90
N GLU A 207 20.65 -15.13 36.34
CA GLU A 207 21.24 -14.19 35.40
C GLU A 207 21.84 -14.97 34.24
N ILE A 208 21.61 -14.48 33.03
CA ILE A 208 22.30 -14.95 31.83
C ILE A 208 22.80 -13.72 31.07
N ARG A 209 24.07 -13.77 30.67
CA ARG A 209 24.72 -12.75 29.85
C ARG A 209 25.15 -13.35 28.52
N PHE A 210 24.78 -12.72 27.43
CA PHE A 210 25.20 -13.08 26.08
C PHE A 210 26.07 -11.97 25.51
N VAL A 211 27.25 -12.35 25.06
CA VAL A 211 28.20 -11.43 24.44
C VAL A 211 28.39 -11.86 22.99
N VAL A 212 27.88 -11.06 22.06
CA VAL A 212 28.04 -11.30 20.62
C VAL A 212 29.19 -10.41 20.13
N LYS A 213 30.26 -11.05 19.63
CA LYS A 213 31.43 -10.39 19.03
C LYS A 213 31.24 -10.19 17.53
#